data_AF-A0A923CBA9-F1
#
_entry.id   AF-A0A923CBA9-F1
#
_cell.length_a   1.000
_cell.length_b   1.000
_cell.length_c   1.000
_cell.angle_alpha   90.00
_cell.angle_beta   90.00
_cell.angle_gamma   90.00
#
_symmetry.space_group_name_H-M   'P 1'
#
loop_
_entity.id
_entity.type
_entity.pdbx_description
1 polymer ?
#
loop_
_entity_poly.entity_id
_entity_poly.type
_entity_poly.pdbx_seq_one_letter_code
_entity_poly.pdbx_strand_id
1 'polypeptide(L)' 'MRLVVVSNRVTIPERNEKAAAGGLAVALREALEKRGGLWFGWSGEVAEASAPPRIAERGNVTYAVT' A
#
# COMPACT_ATOMS: atom_id res chain seq x y z
N MET A 1 0.71 -2.10 19.30
CA MET A 1 -0.45 -2.59 18.50
C MET A 1 -0.17 -2.25 17.04
N ARG A 2 -0.34 -3.18 16.10
CA ARG A 2 -0.01 -2.96 14.67
C ARG A 2 -1.30 -2.78 13.87
N LEU A 3 -1.42 -1.68 13.12
CA LEU A 3 -2.50 -1.47 12.17
C LEU A 3 -2.21 -2.26 10.89
N VAL A 4 -3.17 -3.06 10.44
CA VAL A 4 -3.09 -3.81 9.18
C VAL A 4 -4.28 -3.44 8.32
N VAL A 5 -4.02 -2.92 7.14
CA VAL A 5 -5.02 -2.53 6.14
C VAL A 5 -4.92 -3.48 4.96
N VAL A 6 -6.07 -3.99 4.51
CA VAL A 6 -6.18 -4.84 3.31
C VAL A 6 -7.14 -4.17 2.33
N SER A 7 -6.70 -3.89 1.10
CA SER A 7 -7.55 -3.29 0.07
C SER A 7 -7.31 -3.88 -1.31
N ASN A 8 -8.31 -3.77 -2.19
CA ASN A 8 -8.23 -4.29 -3.55
C ASN A 8 -7.26 -3.50 -4.46
N ARG A 9 -6.92 -2.25 -4.13
CA ARG A 9 -5.91 -1.48 -4.86
C ARG A 9 -5.00 -0.78 -3.86
N VAL A 10 -3.70 -0.88 -4.09
CA VAL A 10 -2.66 -0.22 -3.30
C VAL A 10 -1.65 0.39 -4.25
N THR A 11 -1.43 1.69 -4.11
CA THR A 11 -0.31 2.36 -4.78
C THR A 11 0.77 2.66 -3.76
N ILE A 12 1.98 2.25 -4.07
CA ILE A 12 3.16 2.63 -3.29
C ILE A 12 3.51 4.06 -3.72
N PRO A 13 3.47 5.05 -2.81
CA PRO A 13 3.86 6.40 -3.18
C PRO A 13 5.36 6.42 -3.55
N GLU A 14 5.65 6.70 -4.82
CA GLU A 14 7.00 6.99 -5.30
C GLU A 14 7.23 8.50 -5.35
N ARG A 15 8.49 8.94 -5.33
CA ARG A 15 8.87 10.37 -5.27
C ARG A 15 8.25 11.22 -6.40
N ASN A 16 7.90 10.60 -7.53
CA ASN A 16 7.38 11.27 -8.73
C ASN A 16 6.05 10.69 -9.25
N GLU A 17 5.48 9.69 -8.59
CA GLU A 17 4.20 9.11 -9.03
C GLU A 17 3.04 9.72 -8.24
N LYS A 18 2.01 10.17 -8.98
CA LYS A 18 0.75 10.57 -8.37
C LYS A 18 0.18 9.32 -7.69
N ALA A 19 0.27 9.26 -6.36
CA ALA A 19 -0.46 8.28 -5.57
C ALA A 19 -1.89 8.20 -6.11
N ALA A 20 -2.41 6.99 -6.38
CA ALA A 20 -3.72 6.87 -7.01
C ALA A 20 -4.74 7.61 -6.13
N ALA A 21 -5.31 8.67 -6.68
CA ALA A 21 -6.27 9.52 -5.99
C ALA A 21 -7.61 8.76 -5.91
N GLY A 22 -7.75 7.92 -4.89
CA GLY A 22 -9.00 7.28 -4.51
C GLY A 22 -9.37 7.66 -3.09
N GLY A 23 -10.66 7.93 -2.82
CA GLY A 23 -11.12 8.40 -1.50
C GLY A 23 -10.70 7.50 -0.34
N LEU A 24 -10.64 6.17 -0.57
CA LEU A 24 -10.15 5.21 0.41
C LEU A 24 -8.65 5.37 0.70
N ALA A 25 -7.84 5.58 -0.33
CA ALA A 25 -6.40 5.69 -0.18
C ALA A 25 -6.01 6.97 0.56
N VAL A 26 -6.71 8.07 0.30
CA VAL A 26 -6.52 9.34 1.00
C VAL A 26 -6.94 9.21 2.48
N ALA A 27 -8.08 8.56 2.76
CA ALA A 27 -8.58 8.41 4.13
C ALA A 27 -7.68 7.51 5.00
N LEU A 28 -7.13 6.44 4.43
CA LEU A 28 -6.31 5.48 5.19
C LEU A 28 -4.86 5.94 5.38
N ARG A 29 -4.35 6.79 4.48
CA ARG A 29 -2.97 7.30 4.56
C ARG A 29 -2.70 7.99 5.88
N GLU A 30 -3.59 8.88 6.32
CA GLU A 30 -3.38 9.64 7.57
C GLU A 30 -3.32 8.72 8.80
N ALA A 31 -4.16 7.68 8.85
CA ALA A 31 -4.17 6.72 9.94
C ALA A 31 -2.89 5.86 9.96
N LEU A 32 -2.41 5.44 8.78
CA LEU A 32 -1.18 4.67 8.62
C LEU A 32 0.07 5.50 8.92
N GLU A 33 0.14 6.74 8.47
CA GLU A 33 1.27 7.65 8.77
C GLU A 33 1.33 7.97 10.27
N LYS A 34 0.19 8.15 10.95
CA LYS A 34 0.16 8.44 12.39
C LYS A 34 0.49 7.22 13.26
N ARG A 35 -0.01 6.04 12.93
CA ARG A 35 0.13 4.83 13.77
C ARG A 35 1.25 3.89 13.32
N GLY A 36 1.72 4.02 12.09
CA GLY A 36 2.51 3.00 11.40
C GLY A 36 1.67 1.75 11.10
N GLY A 37 2.21 0.83 10.30
CA GLY A 37 1.50 -0.41 10.02
C GLY A 37 1.87 -1.10 8.72
N LEU A 38 1.03 -2.05 8.32
CA LEU A 38 1.11 -2.74 7.04
C LEU A 38 -0.11 -2.38 6.19
N TRP A 39 0.13 -2.04 4.94
CA TRP A 39 -0.91 -1.94 3.91
C TRP A 39 -0.67 -2.98 2.83
N PHE A 40 -1.54 -3.99 2.79
CA PHE A 40 -1.50 -5.09 1.84
C PHE A 40 -2.60 -4.94 0.78
N GLY A 41 -2.30 -5.31 -0.47
CA GLY A 41 -3.30 -5.36 -1.54
C GLY A 41 -2.73 -5.56 -2.93
N TRP A 42 -3.54 -5.33 -3.95
CA TRP A 42 -3.12 -5.56 -5.34
C TRP A 42 -2.54 -4.29 -5.99
N SER A 43 -1.39 -4.46 -6.64
CA SER A 43 -0.68 -3.41 -7.38
C SER A 43 -1.47 -2.89 -8.59
N GLY A 44 -2.35 -3.72 -9.16
CA GLY A 44 -3.01 -3.48 -10.45
C GLY A 44 -2.37 -4.21 -11.61
N GLU A 45 -1.20 -4.81 -11.39
CA GLU A 45 -0.51 -5.59 -12.40
C GLU A 45 -1.06 -7.01 -12.43
N VAL A 46 -1.22 -7.56 -13.62
CA VAL A 46 -1.64 -8.96 -13.80
C VAL A 46 -0.42 -9.75 -14.25
N ALA A 47 -0.14 -10.85 -13.57
CA ALA A 47 0.97 -11.75 -13.88
C ALA A 47 0.45 -13.13 -14.25
N GLU A 48 1.15 -13.82 -15.17
CA GLU A 48 0.80 -15.19 -15.57
C GLU A 48 1.19 -16.26 -14.53
N ALA A 49 2.14 -15.93 -13.66
CA ALA A 49 2.61 -16.80 -12.59
C ALA A 49 2.51 -16.10 -11.24
N SER A 50 2.26 -16.88 -10.18
CA SER A 50 2.30 -16.38 -8.81
C SER A 50 3.74 -16.00 -8.44
N ALA A 51 3.91 -14.78 -7.95
CA ALA A 51 5.17 -14.30 -7.40
C ALA A 51 4.97 -13.87 -5.93
N PRO A 52 6.04 -13.89 -5.11
CA PRO A 52 6.00 -13.27 -3.80
C PRO A 52 5.59 -11.79 -3.89
N PRO A 53 4.85 -11.26 -2.90
CA PRO A 53 4.44 -9.87 -2.90
C PRO A 53 5.65 -8.94 -2.86
N ARG A 54 5.61 -7.87 -3.63
CA ARG A 54 6.61 -6.80 -3.57
C ARG A 54 6.41 -6.02 -2.28
N ILE A 55 7.47 -5.93 -1.47
CA ILE A 55 7.47 -5.20 -0.20
C ILE A 55 8.22 -3.88 -0.38
N ALA A 56 7.65 -2.79 0.13
CA ALA A 56 8.31 -1.50 0.20
C ALA A 56 8.03 -0.81 1.54
N GLU A 57 9.05 -0.17 2.12
CA GLU A 57 8.90 0.62 3.34
C GLU A 57 8.96 2.11 3.04
N ARG A 58 8.05 2.88 3.65
CA ARG A 58 8.02 4.34 3.59
C ARG A 58 7.68 4.88 4.98
N GLY A 59 8.65 5.53 5.62
CA GLY A 59 8.48 6.00 7.00
C GLY A 59 8.18 4.83 7.93
N ASN A 60 7.05 4.89 8.63
CA ASN A 60 6.56 3.85 9.54
C ASN A 60 5.53 2.89 8.90
N VAL A 61 5.36 2.94 7.57
CA VAL A 61 4.40 2.12 6.83
C VAL A 61 5.13 1.12 5.93
N THR A 62 4.77 -0.15 6.07
CA THR A 62 5.16 -1.22 5.14
C THR A 62 4.03 -1.42 4.14
N TYR A 63 4.35 -1.39 2.85
CA TYR A 63 3.46 -1.73 1.74
C TYR A 63 3.80 -3.13 1.25
N ALA A 64 2.80 -3.97 1.04
CA ALA A 64 2.96 -5.28 0.43
C ALA A 64 1.96 -5.41 -0.71
N VAL A 65 2.45 -5.47 -1.94
CA VAL A 65 1.60 -5.53 -3.13
C VAL A 65 1.81 -6.82 -3.90
N THR A 66 0.71 -7.43 -4.32
CA THR A 66 0.71 -8.56 -5.26
C THR A 66 0.54 -8.10 -6.69
#